data_AF-A0AAV9JUC7-F1
#
_entry.id   AF-A0AAV9JUC7-F1
#
_cell.length_a   1.000
_cell.length_b   1.000
_cell.length_c   1.000
_cell.angle_alpha   90.00
_cell.angle_beta   90.00
_cell.angle_gamma   90.00
#
_symmetry.space_group_name_H-M   'P 1'
#
loop_
_entity.id
_entity.type
_entity.pdbx_description
1 polymer ?
#
loop_
_entity_poly.entity_id
_entity_poly.type
_entity_poly.pdbx_seq_one_letter_code
_entity_poly.pdbx_strand_id
1 'polypeptide(L)'
;MTSNGVDTVPPSGPPPLLTAEQIRHLAFQGWLAIDLPHQLGNALSTLSRSADSFFEQDHAVKRKLYPPSRGTECGFYQVPGEKEYLTLRHGIAGELEEQARQVWHEAALLLHRILCDLTRAGGYNIYAWSHLLENSLDLPKDDSDGDNITSLLRLFRYYPTAGVAEEHVDIGLLTLCIGSAKGLQVRDRSKDKPEWIDAQGPIVLVGDMARTLMRNQVRAGLHRVVGNPQGRSSIVFALRPYLKHPTNLSAFGGEGLIDTKECFDKIRGRKFNINATKNVRERQQKASKKLTHSDSGPREAVVGHG
;
A
#
# COMPACT_ATOMS: atom_id res chain seq x y z
N MET A 1 18.56 -52.44 12.15
CA MET A 1 19.02 -51.06 12.37
C MET A 1 19.69 -50.58 11.10
N THR A 2 19.07 -49.65 10.38
CA THR A 2 19.74 -48.55 9.68
C THR A 2 18.65 -47.60 9.19
N SER A 3 18.67 -46.39 9.72
CA SER A 3 17.76 -45.29 9.47
C SER A 3 17.99 -44.72 8.07
N ASN A 4 16.93 -44.62 7.26
CA ASN A 4 16.92 -43.78 6.07
C ASN A 4 16.84 -42.32 6.52
N GLY A 5 17.99 -41.64 6.51
CA GLY A 5 18.07 -40.20 6.63
C GLY A 5 17.42 -39.56 5.41
N VAL A 6 16.33 -38.82 5.62
CA VAL A 6 15.79 -37.92 4.60
C VAL A 6 16.75 -36.72 4.58
N ASP A 7 17.50 -36.57 3.49
CA ASP A 7 18.28 -35.38 3.20
C ASP A 7 17.32 -34.18 3.09
N THR A 8 17.08 -33.51 4.21
CA THR A 8 16.34 -32.25 4.22
C THR A 8 17.29 -31.17 3.76
N VAL A 9 17.24 -30.84 2.47
CA VAL A 9 17.84 -29.62 1.93
C VAL A 9 17.39 -28.46 2.82
N PRO A 10 18.32 -27.67 3.39
CA PRO A 10 17.95 -26.56 4.26
C PRO A 10 17.01 -25.62 3.49
N PRO A 11 15.97 -25.07 4.13
CA PRO A 11 15.00 -24.23 3.45
C PRO A 11 15.73 -23.07 2.77
N SER A 12 15.34 -22.79 1.53
CA SER A 12 15.78 -21.60 0.82
C SER A 12 15.26 -20.38 1.60
N GLY A 13 16.19 -19.76 2.33
CA GLY A 13 15.95 -18.57 3.13
C GLY A 13 15.42 -18.82 4.55
N PRO A 14 15.21 -17.72 5.29
CA PRO A 14 14.80 -17.76 6.69
C PRO A 14 13.42 -18.38 6.86
N PRO A 15 13.13 -18.93 8.05
CA PRO A 15 11.86 -19.60 8.33
C PRO A 15 10.68 -18.65 8.08
N PRO A 16 9.51 -19.19 7.69
CA PRO A 16 8.33 -18.37 7.50
C PRO A 16 7.99 -17.54 8.74
N LEU A 17 7.66 -16.27 8.52
CA LEU A 17 7.18 -15.37 9.56
C LEU A 17 5.71 -15.66 9.89
N LEU A 18 4.91 -15.88 8.85
CA LEU A 18 3.49 -16.20 8.95
C LEU A 18 3.26 -17.70 9.00
N THR A 19 2.26 -18.11 9.78
CA THR A 19 1.75 -19.50 9.74
C THR A 19 1.05 -19.79 8.41
N ALA A 20 0.92 -21.07 8.06
CA ALA A 20 0.21 -21.49 6.85
C ALA A 20 -1.26 -20.99 6.81
N GLU A 21 -1.91 -20.90 7.97
CA GLU A 21 -3.27 -20.36 8.08
C GLU A 21 -3.32 -18.85 7.78
N GLN A 22 -2.41 -18.08 8.37
CA GLN A 22 -2.30 -16.64 8.10
C GLN A 22 -1.98 -16.35 6.63
N ILE A 23 -1.11 -17.14 6.00
CA ILE A 23 -0.80 -17.03 4.57
C ILE A 23 -2.05 -17.29 3.73
N ARG A 24 -2.79 -18.38 4.00
CA ARG A 24 -4.04 -18.69 3.29
C ARG A 24 -5.08 -17.59 3.49
N HIS A 25 -5.21 -17.07 4.71
CA HIS A 25 -6.10 -15.97 5.03
C HIS A 25 -5.73 -14.71 4.24
N LEU A 26 -4.46 -14.29 4.28
CA LEU A 26 -3.97 -13.12 3.55
C LEU A 26 -4.17 -13.26 2.05
N ALA A 27 -3.86 -14.43 1.47
CA ALA A 27 -4.06 -14.69 0.05
C ALA A 27 -5.55 -14.63 -0.35
N PHE A 28 -6.44 -15.19 0.46
CA PHE A 28 -7.88 -15.25 0.17
C PHE A 28 -8.63 -13.95 0.49
N GLN A 29 -8.28 -13.25 1.56
CA GLN A 29 -8.95 -12.03 1.97
C GLN A 29 -8.33 -10.78 1.33
N GLY A 30 -7.03 -10.84 1.04
CA GLY A 30 -6.22 -9.69 0.65
C GLY A 30 -5.83 -8.80 1.84
N TRP A 31 -6.17 -9.19 3.06
CA TRP A 31 -5.81 -8.49 4.29
C TRP A 31 -5.49 -9.48 5.40
N LEU A 32 -4.73 -9.04 6.40
CA LEU A 32 -4.39 -9.83 7.59
C LEU A 32 -4.15 -8.90 8.79
N ALA A 33 -4.77 -9.20 9.93
CA ALA A 33 -4.40 -8.60 11.20
C ALA A 33 -3.11 -9.26 11.73
N ILE A 34 -2.16 -8.46 12.19
CA ILE A 34 -0.86 -8.95 12.65
C ILE A 34 -0.47 -8.36 14.00
N ASP A 35 0.32 -9.13 14.74
CA ASP A 35 1.09 -8.60 15.87
C ASP A 35 2.36 -7.95 15.34
N LEU A 36 2.66 -6.74 15.84
CA LEU A 36 3.85 -6.03 15.43
C LEU A 36 5.07 -6.54 16.20
N PRO A 37 6.23 -6.69 15.54
CA PRO A 37 7.50 -6.81 16.24
C PRO A 37 7.68 -5.67 17.24
N HIS A 38 8.20 -5.98 18.44
CA HIS A 38 8.34 -5.02 19.53
C HIS A 38 9.09 -3.73 19.12
N GLN A 39 10.14 -3.87 18.31
CA GLN A 39 10.91 -2.73 17.79
C GLN A 39 10.05 -1.80 16.90
N LEU A 40 9.29 -2.38 15.95
CA LEU A 40 8.38 -1.61 15.09
C LEU A 40 7.25 -0.96 15.92
N GLY A 41 6.69 -1.67 16.90
CA GLY A 41 5.67 -1.12 17.81
C GLY A 41 6.17 0.11 18.59
N ASN A 42 7.40 0.07 19.10
CA ASN A 42 8.01 1.19 19.80
C ASN A 42 8.32 2.37 18.87
N ALA A 43 8.83 2.09 17.67
CA ALA A 43 9.09 3.11 16.65
C ALA A 43 7.79 3.82 16.24
N LEU A 44 6.71 3.06 16.00
CA LEU A 44 5.38 3.60 15.68
C LEU A 44 4.81 4.46 16.81
N SER A 45 4.95 4.01 18.06
CA SER A 45 4.48 4.77 19.23
C SER A 45 5.23 6.10 19.38
N THR A 46 6.51 6.12 19.03
CA THR A 46 7.32 7.34 19.06
C THR A 46 6.95 8.28 17.92
N LEU A 47 6.86 7.75 16.69
CA LEU A 47 6.43 8.53 15.52
C LEU A 47 5.01 9.09 15.69
N SER A 48 4.08 8.34 16.28
CA SER A 48 2.71 8.79 16.52
C SER A 48 2.68 10.04 17.41
N ARG A 49 3.46 10.05 18.51
CA ARG A 49 3.53 11.21 19.41
C ARG A 49 4.08 12.45 18.70
N SER A 50 5.13 12.29 17.89
CA SER A 50 5.67 13.41 17.12
C SER A 50 4.74 13.87 16.01
N ALA A 51 3.99 12.96 15.41
CA ALA A 51 2.96 13.30 14.43
C ALA A 51 1.84 14.12 15.06
N ASP A 52 1.40 13.76 16.27
CA ASP A 52 0.39 14.52 17.01
C ASP A 52 0.89 15.95 17.30
N SER A 53 2.11 16.10 17.84
CA SER A 53 2.76 17.41 18.04
C SER A 53 2.92 18.20 16.74
N PHE A 54 3.21 17.53 15.62
CA PHE A 54 3.28 18.16 14.31
C PHE A 54 1.90 18.71 13.90
N PHE A 55 0.83 17.92 14.04
CA PHE A 55 -0.51 18.33 13.61
C PHE A 55 -1.14 19.44 14.46
N GLU A 56 -0.66 19.64 15.70
CA GLU A 56 -1.03 20.78 16.55
C GLU A 56 -0.51 22.12 16.04
N GLN A 57 0.50 22.14 15.18
CA GLN A 57 1.05 23.37 14.62
C GLN A 57 0.08 24.05 13.63
N ASP A 58 0.31 25.36 13.42
CA ASP A 58 -0.41 26.14 12.42
C ASP A 58 -0.23 25.60 11.00
N HIS A 59 -1.27 25.72 10.17
CA HIS A 59 -1.28 25.14 8.82
C HIS A 59 -0.26 25.80 7.88
N ALA A 60 0.03 27.08 8.06
CA ALA A 60 1.06 27.77 7.29
C ALA A 60 2.46 27.25 7.64
N VAL A 61 2.71 26.95 8.92
CA VAL A 61 3.97 26.34 9.38
C VAL A 61 4.13 24.94 8.77
N LYS A 62 3.12 24.08 8.91
CA LYS A 62 3.13 22.72 8.34
C LYS A 62 3.35 22.71 6.83
N ARG A 63 2.68 23.61 6.09
CA ARG A 63 2.82 23.74 4.63
C ARG A 63 4.18 24.28 4.21
N LYS A 64 4.79 25.16 5.02
CA LYS A 64 6.15 25.67 4.76
C LYS A 64 7.20 24.58 4.99
N LEU A 65 7.06 23.79 6.05
CA LEU A 65 7.96 22.66 6.35
C LEU A 65 7.82 21.54 5.32
N TYR A 66 6.59 21.20 4.94
CA TYR A 66 6.28 20.11 4.01
C TYR A 66 5.45 20.61 2.84
N PRO A 67 6.07 21.27 1.85
CA PRO A 67 5.36 21.79 0.70
C PRO A 67 4.67 20.67 -0.10
N PRO A 68 3.38 20.84 -0.48
CA PRO A 68 2.67 19.89 -1.32
C PRO A 68 3.38 19.65 -2.65
N SER A 69 3.65 18.38 -2.98
CA SER A 69 4.18 17.98 -4.27
C SER A 69 3.66 16.59 -4.68
N ARG A 70 3.97 16.19 -5.93
CA ARG A 70 3.65 14.85 -6.47
C ARG A 70 2.17 14.44 -6.33
N GLY A 71 1.24 15.37 -6.51
CA GLY A 71 -0.20 15.08 -6.57
C GLY A 71 -0.74 14.35 -5.33
N THR A 72 -0.48 14.87 -4.12
CA THR A 72 -0.82 14.28 -2.80
C THR A 72 0.07 13.14 -2.31
N GLU A 73 1.10 12.78 -3.07
CA GLU A 73 2.04 11.74 -2.66
C GLU A 73 3.28 12.28 -1.96
N CYS A 74 3.43 13.60 -1.79
CA CYS A 74 4.48 14.17 -0.92
C CYS A 74 4.03 15.52 -0.35
N GLY A 75 4.38 15.78 0.91
CA GLY A 75 4.07 17.02 1.62
C GLY A 75 2.81 16.97 2.48
N PHE A 76 2.49 18.12 3.10
CA PHE A 76 1.33 18.31 3.97
C PHE A 76 0.08 18.72 3.20
N TYR A 77 -1.06 18.12 3.54
CA TYR A 77 -2.36 18.42 2.95
C TYR A 77 -3.43 18.53 4.02
N GLN A 78 -4.38 19.42 3.77
CA GLN A 78 -5.60 19.56 4.56
C GLN A 78 -6.81 19.37 3.65
N VAL A 79 -7.76 18.57 4.14
CA VAL A 79 -9.13 18.48 3.61
C VAL A 79 -10.03 19.12 4.68
N PRO A 80 -10.47 20.38 4.45
CA PRO A 80 -11.24 21.14 5.45
C PRO A 80 -12.43 20.35 5.98
N GLY A 81 -12.56 20.31 7.31
CA GLY A 81 -13.66 19.61 7.98
C GLY A 81 -13.58 18.09 7.97
N GLU A 82 -12.62 17.47 7.28
CA GLU A 82 -12.50 16.01 7.18
C GLU A 82 -11.25 15.46 7.86
N LYS A 83 -10.08 15.87 7.36
CA LYS A 83 -8.79 15.31 7.77
C LYS A 83 -7.64 16.20 7.33
N GLU A 84 -6.50 15.97 7.92
CA GLU A 84 -5.22 16.44 7.42
C GLU A 84 -4.22 15.29 7.42
N TYR A 85 -3.19 15.40 6.60
CA TYR A 85 -2.19 14.36 6.49
C TYR A 85 -0.86 14.89 5.97
N LEU A 86 0.20 14.20 6.36
CA LEU A 86 1.55 14.38 5.85
C LEU A 86 1.94 13.10 5.11
N THR A 87 2.38 13.24 3.86
CA THR A 87 2.98 12.14 3.10
C THR A 87 4.49 12.35 2.98
N LEU A 88 5.26 11.38 3.45
CA LEU A 88 6.70 11.32 3.32
C LEU A 88 7.08 10.34 2.20
N ARG A 89 7.92 10.81 1.28
CA ARG A 89 8.57 9.99 0.22
C ARG A 89 10.08 10.07 0.26
N HIS A 90 10.61 11.07 0.95
CA HIS A 90 12.00 11.24 1.28
C HIS A 90 12.06 12.01 2.60
N GLY A 91 13.21 11.98 3.27
CA GLY A 91 13.47 12.78 4.45
C GLY A 91 13.82 14.22 4.09
N ILE A 92 13.48 15.14 4.99
CA ILE A 92 14.24 16.36 5.24
C ILE A 92 14.87 16.21 6.64
N ALA A 93 15.84 17.05 6.99
CA ALA A 93 16.46 16.97 8.30
C ALA A 93 15.46 17.40 9.38
N GLY A 94 15.16 16.52 10.34
CA GLY A 94 14.23 16.78 11.44
C GLY A 94 13.98 15.55 12.31
N GLU A 95 13.42 15.79 13.51
CA GLU A 95 13.13 14.74 14.48
C GLU A 95 12.03 13.78 13.98
N LEU A 96 10.99 14.32 13.36
CA LEU A 96 9.89 13.55 12.79
C LEU A 96 10.42 12.56 11.72
N GLU A 97 11.36 13.01 10.88
CA GLU A 97 11.94 12.21 9.80
C GLU A 97 12.90 11.15 10.29
N GLU A 98 13.62 11.39 11.39
CA GLU A 98 14.45 10.37 12.02
C GLU A 98 13.58 9.21 12.52
N GLN A 99 12.48 9.54 13.19
CA GLN A 99 11.51 8.55 13.66
C GLN A 99 10.78 7.87 12.49
N ALA A 100 10.45 8.62 11.44
CA ALA A 100 9.87 8.08 10.22
C ALA A 100 10.83 7.13 9.49
N ARG A 101 12.15 7.41 9.49
CA ARG A 101 13.18 6.51 8.94
C ARG A 101 13.18 5.17 9.63
N GLN A 102 13.10 5.16 10.96
CA GLN A 102 13.03 3.92 11.72
C GLN A 102 11.77 3.12 11.41
N VAL A 103 10.59 3.77 11.41
CA VAL A 103 9.32 3.10 11.07
C VAL A 103 9.34 2.56 9.64
N TRP A 104 9.87 3.34 8.69
CA TRP A 104 9.98 2.94 7.29
C TRP A 104 10.81 1.66 7.16
N HIS A 105 12.01 1.65 7.74
CA HIS A 105 12.93 0.52 7.66
C HIS A 105 12.30 -0.76 8.23
N GLU A 106 11.81 -0.68 9.46
CA GLU A 106 11.21 -1.81 10.17
C GLU A 106 9.94 -2.33 9.46
N ALA A 107 9.07 -1.42 8.97
CA ALA A 107 7.88 -1.80 8.24
C ALA A 107 8.21 -2.40 6.87
N ALA A 108 9.20 -1.87 6.15
CA ALA A 108 9.63 -2.40 4.86
C ALA A 108 10.22 -3.80 5.00
N LEU A 109 11.04 -4.05 6.02
CA LEU A 109 11.57 -5.38 6.32
C LEU A 109 10.45 -6.38 6.67
N LEU A 110 9.50 -5.98 7.52
CA LEU A 110 8.34 -6.80 7.87
C LEU A 110 7.52 -7.16 6.61
N LEU A 111 7.18 -6.18 5.79
CA LEU A 111 6.40 -6.41 4.57
C LEU A 111 7.18 -7.23 3.53
N HIS A 112 8.50 -7.04 3.41
CA HIS A 112 9.35 -7.88 2.56
C HIS A 112 9.34 -9.35 3.04
N ARG A 113 9.42 -9.61 4.35
CA ARG A 113 9.28 -10.96 4.90
C ARG A 113 7.93 -11.60 4.54
N ILE A 114 6.84 -10.86 4.67
CA ILE A 114 5.49 -11.33 4.32
C ILE A 114 5.41 -11.63 2.81
N LEU A 115 5.99 -10.80 1.95
CA LEU A 115 6.08 -11.06 0.52
C LEU A 115 6.83 -12.35 0.20
N CYS A 116 7.93 -12.65 0.92
CA CYS A 116 8.67 -13.90 0.78
C CYS A 116 7.84 -15.13 1.23
N ASP A 117 7.02 -14.99 2.27
CA ASP A 117 6.13 -16.07 2.72
C ASP A 117 5.03 -16.37 1.70
N LEU A 118 4.46 -15.31 1.10
CA LEU A 118 3.49 -15.43 0.02
C LEU A 118 4.10 -16.12 -1.23
N THR A 119 5.32 -15.76 -1.64
CA THR A 119 5.97 -16.43 -2.78
C THR A 119 6.36 -17.86 -2.47
N ARG A 120 6.88 -18.13 -1.26
CA ARG A 120 7.19 -19.50 -0.83
C ARG A 120 5.95 -20.39 -0.89
N ALA A 121 4.82 -19.92 -0.36
CA ALA A 121 3.57 -20.68 -0.38
C ALA A 121 2.97 -20.82 -1.79
N GLY A 122 3.19 -19.84 -2.68
CA GLY A 122 2.80 -19.90 -4.08
C GLY A 122 3.70 -20.76 -4.97
N GLY A 123 4.78 -21.35 -4.43
CA GLY A 123 5.77 -22.11 -5.20
C GLY A 123 6.64 -21.25 -6.11
N TYR A 124 6.76 -19.96 -5.81
CA TYR A 124 7.56 -18.98 -6.55
C TYR A 124 8.96 -18.84 -5.98
N ASN A 125 9.84 -18.15 -6.72
CA ASN A 125 11.16 -17.82 -6.23
C ASN A 125 11.04 -16.83 -5.05
N ILE A 126 11.59 -17.18 -3.88
CA ILE A 126 11.54 -16.33 -2.69
C ILE A 126 12.25 -14.97 -2.88
N TYR A 127 13.20 -14.90 -3.82
CA TYR A 127 13.95 -13.69 -4.19
C TYR A 127 13.27 -12.88 -5.31
N ALA A 128 12.05 -13.23 -5.72
CA ALA A 128 11.33 -12.54 -6.79
C ALA A 128 11.14 -11.03 -6.53
N TRP A 129 11.20 -10.61 -5.26
CA TRP A 129 10.99 -9.24 -4.84
C TRP A 129 12.27 -8.40 -4.76
N SER A 130 13.47 -9.01 -4.76
CA SER A 130 14.71 -8.32 -4.41
C SER A 130 14.96 -7.06 -5.25
N HIS A 131 14.88 -7.17 -6.58
CA HIS A 131 15.05 -6.03 -7.48
C HIS A 131 13.93 -4.99 -7.39
N LEU A 132 12.73 -5.42 -7.03
CA LEU A 132 11.59 -4.53 -6.83
C LEU A 132 11.71 -3.73 -5.53
N LEU A 133 12.61 -4.10 -4.62
CA LEU A 133 12.72 -3.48 -3.29
C LEU A 133 14.06 -2.77 -3.04
N GLU A 134 15.03 -2.86 -3.94
CA GLU A 134 16.42 -2.38 -3.79
C GLU A 134 16.56 -0.96 -3.19
N ASN A 135 15.69 -0.03 -3.59
CA ASN A 135 15.67 1.35 -3.09
C ASN A 135 14.37 1.72 -2.35
N SER A 136 13.63 0.73 -1.86
CA SER A 136 12.36 0.94 -1.15
C SER A 136 12.40 0.52 0.32
N LEU A 137 13.48 -0.10 0.79
CA LEU A 137 13.62 -0.56 2.17
C LEU A 137 13.91 0.57 3.17
N ASP A 138 14.46 1.69 2.70
CA ASP A 138 14.80 2.86 3.53
C ASP A 138 14.10 4.11 3.00
N LEU A 139 13.82 5.06 3.89
CA LEU A 139 13.33 6.37 3.48
C LEU A 139 14.45 7.09 2.71
N PRO A 140 14.21 7.49 1.44
CA PRO A 140 15.20 8.22 0.64
C PRO A 140 15.65 9.51 1.33
N LYS A 141 16.92 9.89 1.11
CA LYS A 141 17.47 11.14 1.68
C LYS A 141 16.93 12.39 1.00
N ASP A 142 16.57 12.29 -0.27
CA ASP A 142 16.07 13.36 -1.11
C ASP A 142 15.16 12.79 -2.23
N ASP A 143 14.63 13.68 -3.08
CA ASP A 143 13.69 13.33 -4.15
C ASP A 143 14.37 13.04 -5.51
N SER A 144 15.70 12.88 -5.55
CA SER A 144 16.46 12.74 -6.82
C SER A 144 16.01 11.55 -7.67
N ASP A 145 15.61 10.45 -7.03
CA ASP A 145 15.09 9.24 -7.68
C ASP A 145 13.58 9.05 -7.44
N GLY A 146 12.86 10.13 -7.13
CA GLY A 146 11.44 10.11 -6.78
C GLY A 146 10.51 9.64 -7.91
N ASP A 147 10.98 9.54 -9.15
CA ASP A 147 10.18 8.96 -10.23
C ASP A 147 10.25 7.42 -10.28
N ASN A 148 11.21 6.83 -9.58
CA ASN A 148 11.38 5.38 -9.49
C ASN A 148 11.11 4.83 -8.08
N ILE A 149 11.40 5.58 -7.02
CA ILE A 149 11.15 5.17 -5.63
C ILE A 149 9.75 5.63 -5.21
N THR A 150 8.74 4.76 -5.35
CA THR A 150 7.32 5.14 -5.18
C THR A 150 6.67 4.79 -3.85
N SER A 151 7.40 4.08 -2.98
CA SER A 151 6.97 3.80 -1.60
C SER A 151 6.71 5.10 -0.84
N LEU A 152 5.81 5.06 0.14
CA LEU A 152 5.44 6.24 0.91
C LEU A 152 4.98 5.89 2.32
N LEU A 153 5.15 6.84 3.23
CA LEU A 153 4.63 6.81 4.59
C LEU A 153 3.65 7.97 4.78
N ARG A 154 2.44 7.68 5.27
CA ARG A 154 1.41 8.68 5.53
C ARG A 154 1.05 8.73 6.99
N LEU A 155 1.05 9.94 7.52
CA LEU A 155 0.55 10.27 8.84
C LEU A 155 -0.78 10.99 8.63
N PHE A 156 -1.86 10.51 9.24
CA PHE A 156 -3.19 11.08 9.13
C PHE A 156 -3.69 11.55 10.48
N ARG A 157 -4.37 12.70 10.52
CA ARG A 157 -5.27 13.13 11.59
C ARG A 157 -6.67 13.33 11.00
N TYR A 158 -7.61 12.48 11.38
CA TYR A 158 -9.03 12.56 11.01
C TYR A 158 -9.80 13.32 12.09
N TYR A 159 -10.61 14.28 11.68
CA TYR A 159 -11.42 15.07 12.62
C TYR A 159 -12.68 14.31 13.06
N PRO A 160 -13.25 14.64 14.22
CA PRO A 160 -14.51 14.05 14.72
C PRO A 160 -15.63 14.01 13.69
N THR A 161 -16.32 12.87 13.60
CA THR A 161 -17.50 12.61 12.74
C THR A 161 -17.29 12.80 11.24
N ALA A 162 -16.06 13.03 10.80
CA ALA A 162 -15.72 13.33 9.42
C ALA A 162 -14.48 12.54 8.97
N GLY A 163 -14.11 12.69 7.70
CA GLY A 163 -12.93 12.02 7.15
C GLY A 163 -13.22 10.59 6.74
N VAL A 164 -13.66 10.45 5.49
CA VAL A 164 -13.90 9.15 4.85
C VAL A 164 -12.86 8.87 3.76
N ALA A 165 -12.69 7.60 3.46
CA ALA A 165 -12.07 7.16 2.22
C ALA A 165 -13.01 6.13 1.60
N GLU A 166 -13.33 6.33 0.31
CA GLU A 166 -14.15 5.41 -0.46
C GLU A 166 -13.52 4.01 -0.49
N GLU A 167 -14.33 3.00 -0.79
CA GLU A 167 -13.80 1.64 -0.93
C GLU A 167 -12.77 1.56 -2.05
N HIS A 168 -11.61 0.98 -1.74
CA HIS A 168 -10.53 0.82 -2.71
C HIS A 168 -9.54 -0.26 -2.32
N VAL A 169 -8.64 -0.53 -3.25
CA VAL A 169 -7.47 -1.39 -3.08
C VAL A 169 -6.22 -0.56 -3.33
N ASP A 170 -5.14 -0.84 -2.61
CA ASP A 170 -3.89 -0.11 -2.80
C ASP A 170 -3.17 -0.50 -4.08
N ILE A 171 -2.36 0.41 -4.64
CA ILE A 171 -1.65 0.20 -5.91
C ILE A 171 -0.43 -0.72 -5.74
N GLY A 172 0.28 -0.59 -4.62
CA GLY A 172 1.61 -1.15 -4.41
C GLY A 172 1.69 -2.66 -4.23
N LEU A 173 2.73 -3.09 -3.51
CA LEU A 173 2.97 -4.49 -3.18
C LEU A 173 2.16 -4.86 -1.93
N LEU A 174 2.50 -4.27 -0.79
CA LEU A 174 1.78 -4.42 0.47
C LEU A 174 1.64 -3.05 1.15
N THR A 175 0.61 -2.89 1.98
CA THR A 175 0.44 -1.72 2.84
C THR A 175 0.28 -2.16 4.28
N LEU A 176 0.99 -1.51 5.21
CA LEU A 176 0.77 -1.64 6.65
C LEU A 176 -0.05 -0.45 7.14
N CYS A 177 -1.20 -0.72 7.73
CA CYS A 177 -2.13 0.27 8.28
C CYS A 177 -2.22 0.15 9.80
N ILE A 178 -1.93 1.23 10.51
CA ILE A 178 -2.07 1.34 11.96
C ILE A 178 -3.00 2.51 12.29
N GLY A 179 -4.01 2.27 13.11
CA GLY A 179 -4.94 3.32 13.56
C GLY A 179 -5.06 3.37 15.07
N SER A 180 -5.20 4.57 15.63
CA SER A 180 -5.37 4.75 17.09
C SER A 180 -6.77 4.39 17.59
N ALA A 181 -7.75 4.35 16.69
CA ALA A 181 -9.13 4.00 16.98
C ALA A 181 -9.84 3.40 15.75
N LYS A 182 -11.06 2.91 15.96
CA LYS A 182 -11.96 2.39 14.91
C LYS A 182 -12.09 3.39 13.75
N GLY A 183 -12.28 2.87 12.54
CA GLY A 183 -12.52 3.69 11.35
C GLY A 183 -11.99 3.07 10.07
N LEU A 184 -10.92 2.28 10.14
CA LEU A 184 -10.52 1.43 9.01
C LEU A 184 -11.46 0.22 8.97
N GLN A 185 -12.02 -0.08 7.81
CA GLN A 185 -12.80 -1.29 7.57
C GLN A 185 -12.21 -2.06 6.40
N VAL A 186 -12.23 -3.39 6.53
CA VAL A 186 -11.78 -4.34 5.51
C VAL A 186 -12.96 -5.18 5.04
N ARG A 187 -12.90 -5.65 3.80
CA ARG A 187 -13.93 -6.51 3.24
C ARG A 187 -13.65 -7.95 3.63
N ASP A 188 -14.46 -8.52 4.52
CA ASP A 188 -14.42 -9.95 4.82
C ASP A 188 -15.22 -10.72 3.76
N ARG A 189 -14.60 -11.77 3.23
CA ARG A 189 -15.12 -12.65 2.18
C ARG A 189 -15.31 -14.09 2.68
N SER A 190 -15.25 -14.32 3.99
CA SER A 190 -15.45 -15.63 4.60
C SER A 190 -16.88 -16.17 4.45
N LYS A 191 -17.85 -15.27 4.28
CA LYS A 191 -19.28 -15.56 4.12
C LYS A 191 -19.73 -15.47 2.67
N ASP A 192 -20.84 -16.14 2.34
CA ASP A 192 -21.48 -16.10 1.00
C ASP A 192 -21.71 -14.68 0.49
N LYS A 193 -22.08 -13.76 1.39
CA LYS A 193 -22.17 -12.32 1.11
C LYS A 193 -21.03 -11.63 1.84
N PRO A 194 -20.06 -11.03 1.11
CA PRO A 194 -18.99 -10.28 1.74
C PRO A 194 -19.53 -9.13 2.60
N GLU A 195 -18.87 -8.87 3.72
CA GLU A 195 -19.26 -7.85 4.69
C GLU A 195 -18.11 -6.89 5.00
N TRP A 196 -18.44 -5.72 5.52
CA TRP A 196 -17.46 -4.75 6.00
C TRP A 196 -17.28 -4.97 7.49
N ILE A 197 -16.05 -5.23 7.92
CA ILE A 197 -15.71 -5.38 9.33
C ILE A 197 -14.70 -4.32 9.75
N ASP A 198 -14.77 -3.89 11.01
CA ASP A 198 -13.77 -3.00 11.58
C ASP A 198 -12.43 -3.75 11.68
N ALA A 199 -11.37 -3.10 11.20
CA ALA A 199 -10.01 -3.56 11.42
C ALA A 199 -9.69 -3.55 12.91
N GLN A 200 -9.17 -4.67 13.42
CA GLN A 200 -8.71 -4.80 14.79
C GLN A 200 -7.19 -4.83 14.78
N GLY A 201 -6.57 -3.81 15.39
CA GLY A 201 -5.12 -3.68 15.44
C GLY A 201 -4.48 -3.35 14.08
N PRO A 202 -3.16 -3.59 13.96
CA PRO A 202 -2.39 -3.38 12.74
C PRO A 202 -2.82 -4.34 11.62
N ILE A 203 -3.07 -3.80 10.43
CA ILE A 203 -3.52 -4.57 9.26
C ILE A 203 -2.49 -4.48 8.14
N VAL A 204 -2.15 -5.63 7.56
CA VAL A 204 -1.46 -5.73 6.28
C VAL A 204 -2.48 -5.90 5.17
N LEU A 205 -2.35 -5.13 4.08
CA LEU A 205 -3.18 -5.20 2.89
C LEU A 205 -2.32 -5.59 1.69
N VAL A 206 -2.82 -6.50 0.86
CA VAL A 206 -2.22 -6.83 -0.43
C VAL A 206 -2.62 -5.76 -1.45
N GLY A 207 -1.63 -5.19 -2.14
CA GLY A 207 -1.86 -4.23 -3.21
C GLY A 207 -2.02 -4.89 -4.58
N ASP A 208 -2.49 -4.10 -5.55
CA ASP A 208 -2.77 -4.58 -6.90
C ASP A 208 -1.52 -4.99 -7.67
N MET A 209 -0.36 -4.37 -7.43
CA MET A 209 0.88 -4.78 -8.05
C MET A 209 1.27 -6.19 -7.60
N ALA A 210 1.20 -6.48 -6.30
CA ALA A 210 1.48 -7.82 -5.79
C ALA A 210 0.49 -8.85 -6.36
N ARG A 211 -0.82 -8.55 -6.36
CA ARG A 211 -1.83 -9.41 -7.01
C ARG A 211 -1.50 -9.70 -8.48
N THR A 212 -1.11 -8.66 -9.21
CA THR A 212 -0.84 -8.76 -10.66
C THR A 212 0.39 -9.63 -10.92
N LEU A 213 1.50 -9.36 -10.21
CA LEU A 213 2.73 -10.13 -10.33
C LEU A 213 2.52 -11.59 -9.92
N MET A 214 1.78 -11.83 -8.82
CA MET A 214 1.41 -13.17 -8.35
C MET A 214 0.22 -13.78 -9.13
N ARG A 215 -0.09 -13.26 -10.32
CA ARG A 215 -1.06 -13.85 -11.26
C ARG A 215 -2.44 -14.16 -10.65
N ASN A 216 -2.92 -13.28 -9.77
CA ASN A 216 -4.18 -13.41 -9.03
C ASN A 216 -4.26 -14.61 -8.05
N GLN A 217 -3.13 -15.23 -7.68
CA GLN A 217 -3.11 -16.22 -6.60
C GLN A 217 -3.39 -15.60 -5.22
N VAL A 218 -3.19 -14.30 -5.08
CA VAL A 218 -3.60 -13.50 -3.93
C VAL A 218 -4.65 -12.48 -4.37
N ARG A 219 -5.58 -12.12 -3.49
CA ARG A 219 -6.51 -11.00 -3.71
C ARG A 219 -5.91 -9.71 -3.19
N ALA A 220 -6.31 -8.59 -3.78
CA ALA A 220 -5.99 -7.28 -3.22
C ALA A 220 -6.97 -6.92 -2.09
N GLY A 221 -6.45 -6.34 -1.01
CA GLY A 221 -7.20 -5.99 0.19
C GLY A 221 -8.14 -4.82 -0.04
N LEU A 222 -9.44 -5.12 -0.20
CA LEU A 222 -10.47 -4.10 -0.33
C LEU A 222 -10.75 -3.50 1.05
N HIS A 223 -10.55 -2.20 1.18
CA HIS A 223 -10.69 -1.48 2.43
C HIS A 223 -11.35 -0.11 2.21
N ARG A 224 -11.86 0.48 3.29
CA ARG A 224 -12.44 1.83 3.32
C ARG A 224 -12.18 2.50 4.66
N VAL A 225 -12.37 3.82 4.73
CA VAL A 225 -12.34 4.55 6.00
C VAL A 225 -13.70 5.18 6.26
N VAL A 226 -14.26 4.89 7.43
CA VAL A 226 -15.51 5.48 7.94
C VAL A 226 -15.21 6.47 9.05
N GLY A 227 -16.10 7.47 9.21
CA GLY A 227 -15.95 8.50 10.22
C GLY A 227 -15.95 7.92 11.65
N ASN A 228 -15.14 8.50 12.52
CA ASN A 228 -15.09 8.18 13.94
C ASN A 228 -15.58 9.40 14.74
N PRO A 229 -16.55 9.27 15.67
CA PRO A 229 -17.06 10.41 16.44
C PRO A 229 -16.02 11.12 17.30
N GLN A 230 -14.93 10.45 17.68
CA GLN A 230 -13.82 11.01 18.45
C GLN A 230 -12.67 11.51 17.57
N GLY A 231 -12.76 11.35 16.25
CA GLY A 231 -11.61 11.46 15.36
C GLY A 231 -10.65 10.27 15.53
N ARG A 232 -9.57 10.26 14.77
CA ARG A 232 -8.51 9.24 14.89
C ARG A 232 -7.22 9.69 14.21
N SER A 233 -6.11 9.11 14.64
CA SER A 233 -4.84 9.18 13.93
C SER A 233 -4.57 7.86 13.20
N SER A 234 -3.83 7.91 12.10
CA SER A 234 -3.38 6.68 11.42
C SER A 234 -2.01 6.85 10.80
N ILE A 235 -1.21 5.79 10.85
CA ILE A 235 0.06 5.67 10.16
C ILE A 235 -0.11 4.59 9.09
N VAL A 236 0.21 4.92 7.85
CA VAL A 236 0.06 4.03 6.69
C VAL A 236 1.36 3.98 5.93
N PHE A 237 2.02 2.83 5.92
CA PHE A 237 3.22 2.58 5.13
C PHE A 237 2.86 1.74 3.89
N ALA A 238 3.01 2.32 2.69
CA ALA A 238 2.75 1.63 1.44
C ALA A 238 4.07 1.24 0.78
N LEU A 239 4.39 -0.06 0.81
CA LEU A 239 5.53 -0.63 0.10
C LEU A 239 5.17 -0.80 -1.37
N ARG A 240 5.90 -0.12 -2.25
CA ARG A 240 5.67 -0.10 -3.69
C ARG A 240 6.96 -0.53 -4.42
N PRO A 241 6.86 -1.00 -5.67
CA PRO A 241 8.05 -1.41 -6.41
C PRO A 241 8.96 -0.22 -6.75
N TYR A 242 10.25 -0.49 -6.80
CA TYR A 242 11.24 0.33 -7.48
C TYR A 242 11.07 0.18 -8.99
N LEU A 243 10.82 1.29 -9.69
CA LEU A 243 10.35 1.24 -11.08
C LEU A 243 11.45 1.22 -12.15
N LYS A 244 12.73 1.35 -11.75
CA LYS A 244 13.84 1.56 -12.69
C LYS A 244 14.17 0.35 -13.56
N HIS A 245 13.95 -0.86 -13.04
CA HIS A 245 14.37 -2.10 -13.70
C HIS A 245 13.17 -2.91 -14.16
N PRO A 246 13.28 -3.67 -15.27
CA PRO A 246 12.22 -4.56 -15.69
C PRO A 246 11.98 -5.69 -14.68
N THR A 247 10.75 -6.17 -14.59
CA THR A 247 10.38 -7.31 -13.73
C THR A 247 10.46 -8.60 -14.53
N ASN A 248 11.18 -9.60 -14.00
CA ASN A 248 11.21 -10.94 -14.58
C ASN A 248 9.99 -11.76 -14.10
N LEU A 249 9.06 -12.05 -15.01
CA LEU A 249 7.84 -12.77 -14.69
C LEU A 249 8.08 -14.25 -14.38
N SER A 250 9.19 -14.85 -14.82
CA SER A 250 9.54 -16.23 -14.45
C SER A 250 9.72 -16.43 -12.95
N ALA A 251 10.12 -15.38 -12.23
CA ALA A 251 10.19 -15.40 -10.77
C ALA A 251 8.81 -15.57 -10.11
N PHE A 252 7.74 -15.24 -10.84
CA PHE A 252 6.33 -15.39 -10.45
C PHE A 252 5.59 -16.45 -11.30
N GLY A 253 6.34 -17.39 -11.89
CA GLY A 253 5.80 -18.49 -12.69
C GLY A 253 5.16 -18.06 -14.02
N GLY A 254 5.50 -16.88 -14.54
CA GLY A 254 5.17 -16.44 -15.90
C GLY A 254 6.36 -16.55 -16.86
N GLU A 255 6.31 -15.85 -17.98
CA GLU A 255 7.38 -15.84 -18.99
C GLU A 255 7.76 -14.39 -19.37
N GLY A 256 9.05 -14.17 -19.64
CA GLY A 256 9.56 -12.90 -20.15
C GLY A 256 9.81 -11.81 -19.10
N LEU A 257 10.19 -10.64 -19.61
CA LEU A 257 10.40 -9.41 -18.84
C LEU A 257 9.27 -8.42 -19.15
N ILE A 258 8.82 -7.68 -18.14
CA ILE A 258 7.92 -6.54 -18.33
C ILE A 258 8.57 -5.25 -17.83
N ASP A 259 8.20 -4.12 -18.43
CA ASP A 259 8.53 -2.82 -17.89
C ASP A 259 7.74 -2.58 -16.59
N THR A 260 8.45 -2.45 -15.47
CA THR A 260 7.86 -2.30 -14.15
C THR A 260 7.10 -0.98 -14.02
N LYS A 261 7.64 0.10 -14.61
CA LYS A 261 7.04 1.43 -14.57
C LYS A 261 5.74 1.46 -15.36
N GLU A 262 5.74 0.93 -16.57
CA GLU A 262 4.55 0.84 -17.43
C GLU A 262 3.46 0.00 -16.77
N CYS A 263 3.82 -1.14 -16.16
CA CYS A 263 2.89 -1.98 -15.42
C CYS A 263 2.29 -1.22 -14.22
N PHE A 264 3.13 -0.57 -13.41
CA PHE A 264 2.69 0.23 -12.27
C PHE A 264 1.78 1.37 -12.70
N ASP A 265 2.10 2.06 -13.79
CA ASP A 265 1.32 3.17 -14.33
C ASP A 265 -0.03 2.71 -14.89
N LYS A 266 -0.09 1.54 -15.55
CA LYS A 266 -1.35 0.91 -15.97
C LYS A 266 -2.25 0.59 -14.77
N ILE A 267 -1.69 0.07 -13.67
CA ILE A 267 -2.45 -0.21 -12.44
C ILE A 267 -2.91 1.10 -11.80
N ARG A 268 -2.03 2.10 -11.70
CA ARG A 268 -2.33 3.41 -11.14
C ARG A 268 -3.40 4.15 -11.95
N GLY A 269 -3.32 4.14 -13.28
CA GLY A 269 -4.27 4.82 -14.18
C GLY A 269 -5.69 4.24 -14.14
N ARG A 270 -5.85 2.99 -13.69
CA ARG A 270 -7.17 2.39 -13.40
C ARG A 270 -7.79 2.90 -12.09
N LYS A 271 -7.03 3.63 -11.26
CA LYS A 271 -7.47 4.08 -9.94
C LYS A 271 -7.52 5.61 -9.85
N PHE A 272 -8.57 6.10 -9.21
CA PHE A 272 -8.73 7.50 -8.89
C PHE A 272 -7.93 7.88 -7.65
N ASN A 273 -7.47 9.12 -7.55
CA ASN A 273 -6.82 9.58 -6.33
C ASN A 273 -7.87 9.91 -5.26
N ILE A 274 -8.14 8.92 -4.41
CA ILE A 274 -9.18 8.97 -3.38
C ILE A 274 -8.83 9.96 -2.25
N ASN A 275 -7.55 10.34 -2.08
CA ASN A 275 -7.12 11.30 -1.06
C ASN A 275 -7.06 12.75 -1.55
N ALA A 276 -7.39 13.01 -2.82
CA ALA A 276 -7.41 14.36 -3.37
C ALA A 276 -8.58 15.20 -2.84
N THR A 277 -8.45 16.53 -2.92
CA THR A 277 -9.53 17.47 -2.56
C THR A 277 -10.77 17.27 -3.44
N LYS A 278 -11.95 17.65 -2.95
CA LYS A 278 -13.25 17.51 -3.65
C LYS A 278 -13.20 17.98 -5.11
N ASN A 279 -12.58 19.12 -5.39
CA ASN A 279 -12.41 19.66 -6.75
C ASN A 279 -11.53 18.80 -7.66
N VAL A 280 -10.51 18.12 -7.12
CA VAL A 280 -9.64 17.20 -7.88
C VAL A 280 -10.36 15.86 -8.10
N ARG A 281 -11.10 15.36 -7.10
CA ARG A 281 -11.96 14.17 -7.24
C ARG A 281 -13.02 14.38 -8.33
N GLU A 282 -13.70 15.53 -8.34
CA GLU A 282 -14.71 15.87 -9.35
C GLU A 282 -14.11 16.02 -10.76
N ARG A 283 -12.92 16.60 -10.90
CA ARG A 283 -12.21 16.68 -12.20
C ARG A 283 -11.79 15.31 -12.71
N GLN A 284 -11.32 14.43 -11.83
CA GLN A 284 -10.94 13.05 -12.18
C GLN A 284 -12.17 12.20 -12.57
N GLN A 285 -13.27 12.32 -11.83
CA GLN A 285 -14.54 11.66 -12.18
C GLN A 285 -15.10 12.15 -13.53
N LYS A 286 -14.99 13.46 -13.84
CA LYS A 286 -15.38 14.03 -15.14
C LYS A 286 -14.48 13.55 -16.29
N ALA A 287 -13.18 13.38 -16.06
CA ALA A 287 -12.25 12.87 -17.08
C ALA A 287 -12.54 11.41 -17.45
N SER A 288 -12.92 10.57 -16.48
CA SER A 288 -13.27 9.18 -16.77
C SER A 288 -14.64 9.00 -17.41
N LYS A 289 -15.63 9.85 -17.10
CA LYS A 289 -16.89 9.87 -17.85
C LYS A 289 -16.67 10.23 -19.33
N LYS A 290 -15.68 11.06 -19.65
CA LYS A 290 -15.26 11.35 -21.03
C LYS A 290 -14.57 10.16 -21.70
N LEU A 291 -13.68 9.44 -21.00
CA LEU A 291 -13.06 8.22 -21.53
C LEU A 291 -14.08 7.10 -21.80
N THR A 292 -15.10 6.96 -20.96
CA THR A 292 -16.17 5.95 -21.16
C THR A 292 -17.19 6.33 -22.24
N HIS A 293 -17.26 7.61 -22.65
CA HIS A 293 -18.13 8.06 -23.75
C HIS A 293 -17.41 8.14 -25.10
N SER A 294 -16.07 8.08 -25.13
CA SER A 294 -15.32 7.98 -26.39
C SER A 294 -15.21 6.55 -26.93
N ASP A 295 -15.56 5.53 -26.14
CA ASP A 295 -15.48 4.11 -26.53
C ASP A 295 -16.83 3.53 -27.01
N SER A 296 -17.87 4.37 -27.10
CA SER A 296 -19.14 4.04 -27.75
C SER A 296 -19.27 4.78 -29.08
N GLY A 297 -18.36 4.50 -30.01
CA GLY A 297 -18.54 4.84 -31.43
C GLY A 297 -19.59 3.92 -32.08
N PRO A 298 -20.36 4.39 -33.08
CA PRO A 298 -21.45 3.63 -33.65
C PRO A 298 -20.93 2.37 -34.35
N ARG A 299 -21.53 1.21 -34.05
CA ARG A 299 -21.38 0.00 -34.87
C ARG A 299 -22.00 0.29 -36.23
N GLU A 300 -21.17 0.43 -37.25
CA GLU A 300 -21.62 0.41 -38.64
C GLU A 300 -22.31 -0.94 -38.92
N ALA A 301 -23.58 -0.85 -39.30
CA ALA A 301 -24.34 -1.98 -39.82
C ALA A 301 -23.79 -2.32 -41.21
N VAL A 302 -23.11 -3.46 -41.32
CA VAL A 302 -22.79 -4.07 -42.61
C VAL A 302 -24.09 -4.59 -43.21
N VAL A 303 -24.69 -3.79 -44.10
CA VAL A 303 -25.77 -4.20 -44.99
C VAL A 303 -25.13 -4.98 -46.14
N GLY A 304 -25.44 -6.26 -46.24
CA GLY A 304 -25.08 -7.07 -47.39
C GLY A 304 -25.94 -6.73 -48.60
N HIS A 305 -25.32 -6.69 -49.79
CA HIS A 305 -25.94 -6.97 -51.08
C HIS A 305 -24.84 -7.22 -52.13
N GLY A 306 -24.99 -8.29 -52.91
CA GLY A 306 -24.22 -8.57 -54.13
C GLY A 306 -23.34 -9.79 -54.02
#